data_AF-A0A2N9KFR3-F1
#
_entry.id   AF-A0A2N9KFR3-F1
#
_cell.length_a   1.000
_cell.length_b   1.000
_cell.length_c   1.000
_cell.angle_alpha   90.00
_cell.angle_beta   90.00
_cell.angle_gamma   90.00
#
_symmetry.space_group_name_H-M   'P 1'
#
loop_
_entity.id
_entity.type
_entity.pdbx_description
1 polymer ?
#
loop_
_entity_poly.entity_id
_entity_poly.type
_entity_poly.pdbx_seq_one_letter_code
_entity_poly.pdbx_strand_id
1 'polypeptide(L)'
;MTKTVKIVLTIVGTLVLIGITMVGSLIAIKDVSGSEFNTPTLPVMIGIVVGATASVIFSALFSKLFIFLSQLGQEAKQSVSFMNSWYATVVSMLPVGIINLFLITVLNLYKNDNKAASIIGDLVAAFLYTLILRQDGTITKRTQIIFIVISVVLGAGMAFAF
;
A
#
# COMPACT_ATOMS: atom_id res chain seq x y z
N MET A 1 14.71 -17.10 0.91
CA MET A 1 14.42 -16.47 2.22
C MET A 1 13.67 -17.46 3.10
N THR A 2 13.99 -17.56 4.40
CA THR A 2 13.26 -18.46 5.31
C THR A 2 11.89 -17.90 5.68
N LYS A 3 10.93 -18.77 6.04
CA LYS A 3 9.58 -18.36 6.46
C LYS A 3 9.61 -17.39 7.64
N THR A 4 10.50 -17.62 8.60
CA THR A 4 10.68 -16.76 9.78
C THR A 4 11.15 -15.36 9.39
N VAL A 5 12.14 -15.25 8.50
CA VAL A 5 12.63 -13.94 8.03
C VAL A 5 11.53 -13.19 7.28
N LYS A 6 10.73 -13.88 6.46
CA LYS A 6 9.59 -13.29 5.76
C LYS A 6 8.60 -12.66 6.75
N ILE A 7 8.23 -13.40 7.80
CA ILE A 7 7.29 -12.93 8.84
C ILE A 7 7.84 -11.71 9.57
N VAL A 8 9.10 -11.76 10.02
CA VAL A 8 9.74 -10.64 10.73
C VAL A 8 9.77 -9.39 9.86
N LEU A 9 10.17 -9.52 8.58
CA LEU A 9 10.18 -8.40 7.65
C LEU A 9 8.78 -7.83 7.39
N THR A 10 7.75 -8.67 7.28
CA THR A 10 6.37 -8.20 7.14
C THR A 10 5.92 -7.40 8.36
N ILE A 11 6.20 -7.88 9.58
CA ILE A 11 5.80 -7.20 10.82
C ILE A 11 6.53 -5.87 10.95
N VAL A 12 7.87 -5.88 10.82
CA VAL A 12 8.69 -4.67 10.92
C VAL A 12 8.28 -3.67 9.84
N GLY A 13 8.11 -4.10 8.60
CA GLY A 13 7.66 -3.24 7.52
C GLY A 13 6.25 -2.68 7.74
N THR A 14 5.35 -3.44 8.34
CA THR A 14 4.01 -2.95 8.72
C THR A 14 4.12 -1.84 9.77
N LEU A 15 4.98 -2.00 10.79
CA LEU A 15 5.21 -0.96 11.79
C LEU A 15 5.78 0.32 11.17
N VAL A 16 6.71 0.19 10.22
CA VAL A 16 7.26 1.34 9.49
C VAL A 16 6.19 2.03 8.65
N LEU A 17 5.34 1.28 7.94
CA LEU A 17 4.21 1.85 7.18
C LEU A 17 3.22 2.58 8.09
N ILE A 18 2.91 2.03 9.27
CA ILE A 18 2.09 2.71 10.28
C ILE A 18 2.74 4.03 10.70
N GLY A 19 4.05 4.04 10.94
CA GLY A 19 4.80 5.25 11.26
C GLY A 19 4.74 6.30 10.15
N ILE A 20 4.92 5.89 8.88
CA ILE A 20 4.81 6.78 7.71
C ILE A 20 3.40 7.38 7.62
N THR A 21 2.36 6.55 7.71
CA THR A 21 0.97 7.00 7.68
C THR A 21 0.67 7.96 8.83
N MET A 22 1.19 7.68 10.03
CA MET A 22 1.02 8.56 11.19
C MET A 22 1.64 9.94 10.95
N VAL A 23 2.88 10.01 10.47
CA VAL A 23 3.52 11.30 10.14
C VAL A 23 2.72 12.03 9.06
N GLY A 24 2.31 11.33 8.00
CA GLY A 24 1.49 11.91 6.94
C GLY A 24 0.16 12.47 7.45
N SER A 25 -0.56 11.73 8.29
CA SER A 25 -1.83 12.19 8.89
C SER A 25 -1.63 13.40 9.80
N LEU A 26 -0.55 13.46 10.57
CA LEU A 26 -0.24 14.61 11.42
C LEU A 26 0.04 15.88 10.60
N ILE A 27 0.75 15.75 9.47
CA ILE A 27 0.96 16.84 8.53
C ILE A 27 -0.38 17.34 7.97
N ALA A 28 -1.25 16.43 7.53
CA ALA A 28 -2.56 16.80 7.01
C ALA A 28 -3.43 17.53 8.06
N ILE A 29 -3.41 17.08 9.32
CA ILE A 29 -4.15 17.75 10.42
C ILE A 29 -3.60 19.16 10.65
N LYS A 30 -2.27 19.34 10.60
CA LYS A 30 -1.64 20.65 10.72
C LYS A 30 -2.08 21.59 9.59
N ASP A 31 -2.06 21.11 8.35
CA ASP A 31 -2.40 21.91 7.17
C ASP A 31 -3.85 22.42 7.18
N VAL A 32 -4.78 21.65 7.76
CA VAL A 32 -6.21 22.01 7.84
C VAL A 32 -6.51 22.89 9.07
N SER A 33 -5.89 22.62 10.22
CA SER A 33 -6.24 23.30 11.47
C SER A 33 -5.56 24.65 11.65
N GLY A 34 -4.48 24.94 10.90
CA GLY A 34 -3.71 26.18 11.02
C GLY A 34 -3.03 26.39 12.39
N SER A 35 -3.19 25.44 13.32
CA SER A 35 -2.65 25.53 14.67
C SER A 35 -1.28 24.85 14.75
N GLU A 36 -0.30 25.56 15.30
CA GLU A 36 0.97 24.97 15.69
C GLU A 36 0.72 24.02 16.87
N PHE A 37 0.53 22.73 16.57
CA PHE A 37 0.57 21.61 17.51
C PHE A 37 -0.01 21.88 18.91
N ASN A 38 -1.34 21.87 19.04
CA ASN A 38 -1.88 21.11 20.17
C ASN A 38 -1.72 19.64 19.80
N THR A 39 -0.85 18.92 20.52
CA THR A 39 -0.68 17.46 20.42
C THR A 39 -2.02 16.79 20.15
N PRO A 40 -2.17 15.99 19.08
CA PRO A 40 -3.43 15.33 18.80
C PRO A 40 -3.85 14.56 20.04
N THR A 41 -5.12 14.69 20.43
CA THR A 41 -5.62 14.00 21.61
C THR A 41 -5.35 12.50 21.47
N LEU A 42 -5.09 11.81 22.58
CA LEU A 42 -4.80 10.37 22.58
C LEU A 42 -5.79 9.54 21.73
N PRO A 43 -7.11 9.82 21.70
CA PRO A 43 -8.05 9.15 20.81
C PRO A 43 -7.74 9.31 19.32
N VAL A 44 -7.27 10.48 18.89
CA VAL A 44 -6.90 10.75 17.49
C VAL A 44 -5.69 9.92 17.10
N MET A 45 -4.66 9.87 17.97
CA MET A 45 -3.46 9.05 17.71
C MET A 45 -3.79 7.56 17.62
N ILE A 46 -4.64 7.06 18.52
CA ILE A 46 -5.11 5.67 18.49
C ILE A 46 -5.89 5.41 17.19
N GLY A 47 -6.78 6.33 16.80
CA GLY A 47 -7.56 6.23 15.57
C GLY A 47 -6.66 6.13 14.32
N ILE A 48 -5.60 6.95 14.24
CA ILE A 48 -4.64 6.89 13.14
C ILE A 48 -3.92 5.53 13.11
N VAL A 49 -3.43 5.04 14.24
CA VAL A 49 -2.70 3.75 14.30
C VAL A 49 -3.61 2.58 13.93
N VAL A 50 -4.83 2.54 14.46
CA VAL A 50 -5.82 1.49 14.15
C VAL A 50 -6.22 1.57 12.67
N GLY A 51 -6.47 2.77 12.15
CA GLY A 51 -6.80 3.00 10.75
C GLY A 51 -5.67 2.57 9.80
N ALA A 52 -4.43 2.92 10.13
CA ALA A 52 -3.25 2.51 9.36
C ALA A 52 -3.06 0.99 9.37
N THR A 53 -3.23 0.36 10.54
CA THR A 53 -3.15 -1.11 10.67
C THR A 53 -4.23 -1.79 9.82
N ALA A 54 -5.47 -1.32 9.94
CA ALA A 54 -6.59 -1.83 9.15
C ALA A 54 -6.34 -1.65 7.65
N SER A 55 -5.86 -0.48 7.23
CA SER A 55 -5.54 -0.18 5.83
C SER A 55 -4.54 -1.18 5.25
N VAL A 56 -3.42 -1.46 5.95
CA VAL A 56 -2.41 -2.43 5.47
C VAL A 56 -3.00 -3.84 5.33
N ILE A 57 -3.76 -4.29 6.34
CA ILE A 57 -4.37 -5.63 6.33
C ILE A 57 -5.45 -5.75 5.25
N PHE A 58 -6.32 -4.76 5.11
CA PHE A 58 -7.33 -4.74 4.07
C PHE A 58 -6.69 -4.70 2.69
N SER A 59 -5.66 -3.87 2.46
CA SER A 59 -4.92 -3.87 1.20
C SER A 59 -4.36 -5.25 0.86
N ALA A 60 -3.75 -5.96 1.83
CA ALA A 60 -3.27 -7.31 1.61
C ALA A 60 -4.37 -8.33 1.26
N LEU A 61 -5.56 -8.19 1.87
CA LEU A 61 -6.73 -9.03 1.57
C LEU A 61 -7.31 -8.72 0.19
N PHE A 62 -7.46 -7.45 -0.15
CA PHE A 62 -7.94 -7.02 -1.47
C PHE A 62 -6.97 -7.42 -2.57
N SER A 63 -5.65 -7.23 -2.40
CA SER A 63 -4.67 -7.68 -3.38
C SER A 63 -4.75 -9.20 -3.60
N LYS A 64 -4.91 -9.98 -2.52
CA LYS A 64 -5.14 -11.43 -2.64
C LYS A 64 -6.41 -11.75 -3.43
N LEU A 65 -7.51 -11.06 -3.15
CA LEU A 65 -8.77 -11.22 -3.87
C LEU A 65 -8.61 -10.88 -5.36
N PHE A 66 -7.93 -9.77 -5.68
CA PHE A 66 -7.69 -9.38 -7.07
C PHE A 66 -6.78 -10.34 -7.81
N ILE A 67 -5.82 -10.99 -7.14
CA ILE A 67 -5.06 -12.09 -7.75
C ILE A 67 -5.99 -13.26 -8.09
N PHE A 68 -6.89 -13.64 -7.17
CA PHE A 68 -7.87 -14.68 -7.46
C PHE A 68 -8.75 -14.33 -8.66
N LEU A 69 -9.26 -13.10 -8.73
CA LEU A 69 -10.03 -12.61 -9.88
C LEU A 69 -9.21 -12.63 -11.18
N SER A 70 -7.93 -12.26 -11.10
CA SER A 70 -7.01 -12.26 -12.24
C SER A 70 -6.71 -13.66 -12.78
N GLN A 71 -6.98 -14.70 -11.99
CA GLN A 71 -6.81 -16.11 -12.37
C GLN A 71 -8.09 -16.78 -12.87
N LEU A 72 -9.24 -16.08 -12.86
CA LEU A 72 -10.49 -16.63 -13.40
C LEU A 72 -10.32 -16.96 -14.89
N GLY A 73 -10.71 -18.17 -15.29
CA GLY A 73 -10.56 -18.66 -16.66
C GLY A 73 -9.13 -19.10 -17.04
N GLN A 74 -8.19 -19.19 -16.09
CA GLN A 74 -6.87 -19.77 -16.33
C GLN A 74 -6.84 -21.26 -15.92
N GLU A 75 -6.19 -22.09 -16.73
CA GLU A 75 -6.09 -23.55 -16.50
C GLU A 75 -5.28 -23.90 -15.24
N ALA A 76 -4.27 -23.09 -14.91
CA ALA A 76 -3.46 -23.23 -13.70
C ALA A 76 -3.87 -22.18 -12.65
N LYS A 77 -4.61 -22.60 -11.62
CA LYS A 77 -4.95 -21.74 -10.47
C LYS A 77 -3.83 -21.83 -9.43
N GLN A 78 -3.12 -20.73 -9.21
CA GLN A 78 -2.06 -20.66 -8.19
C GLN A 78 -2.58 -19.97 -6.94
N SER A 79 -2.47 -20.62 -5.77
CA SER A 79 -2.98 -20.03 -4.54
C SER A 79 -1.94 -19.09 -3.91
N VAL A 80 -2.35 -17.85 -3.64
CA VAL A 80 -1.56 -16.90 -2.85
C VAL A 80 -1.99 -17.01 -1.39
N SER A 81 -1.07 -17.40 -0.51
CA SER A 81 -1.32 -17.39 0.93
C SER A 81 -1.49 -15.96 1.45
N PHE A 82 -2.23 -15.78 2.54
CA PHE A 82 -2.36 -14.45 3.17
C PHE A 82 -0.99 -13.88 3.54
N MET A 83 -0.10 -14.69 4.09
CA MET A 83 1.25 -14.27 4.46
C MET A 83 2.08 -13.78 3.25
N ASN A 84 1.96 -14.45 2.10
CA ASN A 84 2.65 -14.01 0.88
C ASN A 84 2.07 -12.71 0.35
N SER A 85 0.74 -12.55 0.37
CA SER A 85 0.08 -11.31 0.00
C SER A 85 0.50 -10.17 0.92
N TRP A 86 0.43 -10.37 2.23
CA TRP A 86 0.78 -9.35 3.22
C TRP A 86 2.23 -8.92 3.13
N TYR A 87 3.16 -9.86 2.99
CA TYR A 87 4.56 -9.54 2.71
C TYR A 87 4.72 -8.71 1.44
N ALA A 88 4.13 -9.15 0.32
CA ALA A 88 4.26 -8.45 -0.95
C ALA A 88 3.66 -7.04 -0.89
N THR A 89 2.54 -6.85 -0.18
CA THR A 89 1.90 -5.54 0.05
C THR A 89 2.81 -4.62 0.86
N VAL A 90 3.38 -5.10 1.97
CA VAL A 90 4.26 -4.28 2.81
C VAL A 90 5.51 -3.85 2.04
N VAL A 91 6.16 -4.80 1.36
CA VAL A 91 7.40 -4.53 0.63
C VAL A 91 7.15 -3.65 -0.60
N SER A 92 5.98 -3.73 -1.23
CA SER A 92 5.65 -2.88 -2.38
C SER A 92 5.27 -1.45 -1.97
N MET A 93 4.61 -1.27 -0.83
CA MET A 93 4.19 0.05 -0.35
C MET A 93 5.33 0.83 0.33
N LEU A 94 6.31 0.15 0.94
CA LEU A 94 7.40 0.81 1.67
C LEU A 94 8.19 1.82 0.83
N PRO A 95 8.74 1.47 -0.36
CA PRO A 95 9.48 2.42 -1.17
C PRO A 95 8.63 3.64 -1.58
N VAL A 96 7.37 3.40 -1.94
CA VAL A 96 6.43 4.46 -2.33
C VAL A 96 6.15 5.40 -1.15
N GLY A 97 5.86 4.84 0.03
CA GLY A 97 5.60 5.62 1.25
C GLY A 97 6.80 6.46 1.70
N ILE A 98 8.01 5.89 1.65
CA ILE A 98 9.25 6.60 2.02
C ILE A 98 9.52 7.75 1.05
N ILE A 99 9.44 7.49 -0.26
CA ILE A 99 9.65 8.53 -1.28
C ILE A 99 8.60 9.63 -1.12
N ASN A 100 7.32 9.27 -1.01
CA ASN A 100 6.24 10.25 -0.87
C ASN A 100 6.43 11.14 0.36
N LEU A 101 6.76 10.54 1.51
CA LEU A 101 7.03 11.29 2.74
C LEU A 101 8.23 12.24 2.56
N PHE A 102 9.31 11.80 1.92
CA PHE A 102 10.45 12.65 1.64
C PHE A 102 10.09 13.84 0.73
N LEU A 103 9.33 13.59 -0.33
CA LEU A 103 8.92 14.63 -1.28
C LEU A 103 8.01 15.69 -0.63
N ILE A 104 7.13 15.28 0.29
CA ILE A 104 6.21 16.17 1.01
C ILE A 104 6.93 16.91 2.15
N THR A 105 7.66 16.19 3.00
CA THR A 105 8.21 16.75 4.25
C THR A 105 9.54 17.47 4.03
N VAL A 106 10.43 16.93 3.20
CA VAL A 106 11.79 17.48 3.02
C VAL A 106 11.82 18.46 1.86
N LEU A 107 11.24 18.08 0.72
CA LEU A 107 11.29 18.91 -0.49
C LEU A 107 10.07 19.82 -0.68
N ASN A 108 9.00 19.63 0.10
CA ASN A 108 7.75 20.39 0.02
C ASN A 108 7.23 20.52 -1.43
N LEU A 109 7.37 19.46 -2.25
CA LEU A 109 7.05 19.52 -3.67
C LEU A 109 5.55 19.58 -3.95
N TYR A 110 4.75 18.95 -3.09
CA TYR A 110 3.29 18.94 -3.20
C TYR A 110 2.64 18.64 -1.85
N LYS A 111 1.36 18.98 -1.74
CA LYS A 111 0.54 18.72 -0.56
C LYS A 111 0.21 17.24 -0.41
N ASN A 112 0.00 16.79 0.82
CA ASN A 112 -0.26 15.38 1.14
C ASN A 112 -1.52 14.80 0.44
N ASP A 113 -2.43 15.64 -0.05
CA ASP A 113 -3.65 15.28 -0.79
C ASP A 113 -3.48 15.27 -2.32
N ASN A 114 -2.25 15.29 -2.84
CA ASN A 114 -2.00 15.26 -4.28
C ASN A 114 -2.48 13.93 -4.90
N LYS A 115 -3.64 13.99 -5.57
CA LYS A 115 -4.27 12.86 -6.26
C LYS A 115 -3.34 12.19 -7.28
N ALA A 116 -2.59 12.95 -8.07
CA ALA A 116 -1.72 12.41 -9.11
C ALA A 116 -0.57 11.60 -8.52
N ALA A 117 0.08 12.11 -7.48
CA ALA A 117 1.14 11.41 -6.77
C ALA A 117 0.62 10.12 -6.11
N SER A 118 -0.59 10.15 -5.52
CA SER A 118 -1.24 8.96 -4.96
C SER A 118 -1.47 7.88 -6.02
N ILE A 119 -2.07 8.23 -7.17
CA ILE A 119 -2.37 7.28 -8.26
C ILE A 119 -1.08 6.64 -8.78
N ILE A 120 -0.05 7.46 -9.04
CA ILE A 120 1.24 6.94 -9.53
C ILE A 120 1.86 6.01 -8.47
N GLY A 121 1.81 6.41 -7.20
CA GLY A 121 2.28 5.58 -6.08
C GLY A 121 1.58 4.23 -6.01
N ASP A 122 0.25 4.21 -6.13
CA ASP A 122 -0.56 3.00 -6.09
C ASP A 122 -0.25 2.07 -7.27
N LEU A 123 -0.04 2.61 -8.47
CA LEU A 123 0.35 1.83 -9.64
C LEU A 123 1.75 1.22 -9.49
N VAL A 124 2.71 1.98 -8.97
CA VAL A 124 4.05 1.48 -8.68
C VAL A 124 3.99 0.37 -7.61
N ALA A 125 3.21 0.56 -6.54
CA ALA A 125 3.00 -0.44 -5.51
C ALA A 125 2.32 -1.71 -6.06
N ALA A 126 1.33 -1.58 -6.93
CA ALA A 126 0.67 -2.71 -7.59
C ALA A 126 1.63 -3.48 -8.50
N PHE A 127 2.48 -2.76 -9.26
CA PHE A 127 3.51 -3.38 -10.08
C PHE A 127 4.54 -4.15 -9.24
N LEU A 128 5.08 -3.52 -8.19
CA LEU A 128 6.02 -4.16 -7.27
C LEU A 128 5.40 -5.38 -6.57
N TYR A 129 4.15 -5.28 -6.12
CA TYR A 129 3.41 -6.38 -5.50
C TYR A 129 3.38 -7.62 -6.39
N THR A 130 2.96 -7.45 -7.65
CA THR A 130 2.89 -8.56 -8.61
C THR A 130 4.28 -9.08 -9.00
N LEU A 131 5.28 -8.21 -9.07
CA LEU A 131 6.67 -8.58 -9.36
C LEU A 131 7.23 -9.49 -8.26
N ILE A 132 7.02 -9.14 -6.99
CA ILE A 132 7.42 -9.95 -5.83
C ILE A 132 6.75 -11.34 -5.89
N LEU A 133 5.44 -11.39 -6.09
CA LEU A 133 4.72 -12.67 -6.15
C LEU A 133 5.16 -13.54 -7.34
N ARG A 134 5.54 -12.92 -8.46
CA ARG A 134 6.05 -13.63 -9.64
C ARG A 134 7.47 -14.16 -9.42
N GLN A 135 8.34 -13.40 -8.75
CA GLN A 135 9.67 -13.86 -8.37
C GLN A 135 9.61 -15.06 -7.41
N ASP A 136 8.63 -15.07 -6.51
CA ASP A 136 8.34 -16.20 -5.62
C ASP A 136 7.61 -17.36 -6.34
N GLY A 137 7.39 -17.30 -7.65
CA GLY A 137 6.70 -18.33 -8.45
C GLY A 137 5.22 -18.53 -8.08
N THR A 138 4.64 -17.60 -7.30
CA THR A 138 3.28 -17.72 -6.77
C THR A 138 2.21 -17.28 -7.78
N ILE A 139 2.59 -16.49 -8.79
CA ILE A 139 1.71 -16.07 -9.88
C ILE A 139 2.38 -16.21 -11.26
N THR A 140 1.60 -16.38 -12.32
CA THR A 140 2.09 -16.44 -13.71
C THR A 140 2.27 -15.05 -14.31
N LYS A 141 2.98 -14.97 -15.45
CA LYS A 141 3.07 -13.72 -16.25
C LYS A 141 1.68 -13.22 -16.66
N ARG A 142 0.77 -14.13 -17.02
CA ARG A 142 -0.59 -13.81 -17.43
C ARG A 142 -1.39 -13.18 -16.29
N THR A 143 -1.32 -13.76 -15.09
CA THR A 143 -1.94 -13.21 -13.88
C THR A 143 -1.41 -11.81 -13.56
N GLN A 144 -0.09 -11.59 -13.66
CA GLN A 144 0.50 -10.27 -13.44
C GLN A 144 -0.07 -9.21 -14.40
N ILE A 145 -0.15 -9.52 -15.70
CA ILE A 145 -0.67 -8.57 -16.71
C ILE A 145 -2.14 -8.22 -16.40
N ILE A 146 -2.98 -9.21 -16.14
CA ILE A 146 -4.40 -8.99 -15.85
C ILE A 146 -4.56 -8.15 -14.58
N PHE A 147 -3.81 -8.45 -13.52
CA PHE A 147 -3.84 -7.69 -12.28
C PHE A 147 -3.46 -6.22 -12.51
N ILE A 148 -2.37 -5.95 -13.24
CA ILE A 148 -1.94 -4.58 -13.55
C ILE A 148 -3.02 -3.84 -14.34
N VAL A 149 -3.63 -4.49 -15.33
CA VAL A 149 -4.72 -3.88 -16.11
C VAL A 149 -5.90 -3.53 -15.19
N ILE A 150 -6.30 -4.43 -14.29
CA ILE A 150 -7.36 -4.15 -13.31
C ILE A 150 -6.97 -2.96 -12.42
N SER A 151 -5.74 -2.93 -11.90
CA SER A 151 -5.25 -1.83 -11.05
C SER A 151 -5.24 -0.49 -11.79
N VAL A 152 -4.85 -0.46 -13.07
CA VAL A 152 -4.87 0.76 -13.90
C VAL A 152 -6.30 1.23 -14.15
N VAL A 153 -7.20 0.33 -14.53
CA VAL A 153 -8.60 0.67 -14.80
C VAL A 153 -9.30 1.17 -13.54
N LEU A 154 -9.09 0.51 -12.39
CA LEU A 154 -9.67 0.95 -11.12
C LEU A 154 -9.05 2.27 -10.63
N GLY A 155 -7.73 2.41 -10.72
CA GLY A 155 -7.02 3.63 -10.31
C GLY A 155 -7.44 4.84 -11.14
N ALA A 156 -7.51 4.70 -12.47
CA ALA A 156 -8.02 5.73 -13.36
C ALA A 156 -9.52 5.99 -13.10
N GLY A 157 -10.33 4.93 -12.97
CA GLY A 157 -11.76 5.05 -12.71
C GLY A 157 -12.08 5.83 -11.44
N MET A 158 -11.36 5.57 -10.34
CA MET A 158 -11.53 6.33 -9.10
C MET A 158 -11.08 7.79 -9.24
N ALA A 159 -10.06 8.07 -10.06
CA ALA A 159 -9.58 9.42 -10.30
C ALA A 159 -10.54 10.29 -11.13
N PHE A 160 -11.34 9.67 -12.02
CA PHE A 160 -12.32 10.37 -12.86
C PHE A 160 -13.73 10.39 -12.25
N ALA A 161 -14.03 9.51 -11.28
CA ALA A 161 -15.33 9.47 -10.61
C ALA A 161 -15.47 10.48 -9.45
N PHE A 162 -14.36 11.04 -8.93
CA PHE A 162 -14.30 11.96 -7.78
C PHE A 162 -13.22 13.04 -7.93
#